data_AF-A0A3N0AAJ5-F1
#
_entry.id   AF-A0A3N0AAJ5-F1
#
_cell.length_a   1.000
_cell.length_b   1.000
_cell.length_c   1.000
_cell.angle_alpha   90.00
_cell.angle_beta   90.00
_cell.angle_gamma   90.00
#
_symmetry.space_group_name_H-M   'P 1'
#
loop_
_entity.id
_entity.type
_entity.pdbx_description
1 polymer ?
#
loop_
_entity_poly.entity_id
_entity_poly.type
_entity_poly.pdbx_seq_one_letter_code
_entity_poly.pdbx_strand_id
1 'polypeptide(L)'
;MNPCTADNNDCRNEGGELHQFSAKYEMRKRALIAEVARGEQAAPVARPAVVTAHSQDRGHWRRRSASPHAARNLSWKIAAAVVALCVALPVGAYAAANHEELFGQLFGTDARTSTPMQTYEYEKGDGVSHTATIPAHEYVDTDPQVAEALLGNYLMDSPQVVQAGPRTLTINSVVRSENAMIVAYTLQDDPEHPTLVWDERSNVTKGAQFAEGACMRWRYMTAAEAPEWLKNAAAGSGEEPGEMPAESASSDAEASDVFAPIYGSIYVDPQRSTADMLYCYEYLLFPDGVPENTELKLEVGWNDGAMREMVDAAETETVDLTAIPVVPSTTLKAQNGTEASLSPLGLTFDIADVFGVDEEYAELGLVSSIEVRYTDGSSYVVLDGGQNLENIMYMLGSGTKCGMAFNRLVDPGTVASVEVTLHDGKTAVLQ
;
A
#
# COMPACT_ATOMS: atom_id res chain seq x y z
N MET A 1 -21.88 7.47 4.99
CA MET A 1 -22.16 6.29 4.15
C MET A 1 -20.98 6.12 3.23
N ASN A 2 -20.17 5.09 3.48
CA ASN A 2 -18.98 4.75 2.72
C ASN A 2 -19.25 3.38 2.09
N PRO A 3 -19.59 3.28 0.79
CA PRO A 3 -19.90 1.99 0.17
C PRO A 3 -18.72 1.56 -0.71
N CYS A 4 -17.61 1.16 -0.10
CA CYS A 4 -16.53 0.42 -0.77
C CYS A 4 -15.78 -0.46 0.23
N THR A 5 -16.53 -1.31 0.93
CA THR A 5 -15.99 -2.47 1.64
C THR A 5 -16.88 -3.66 1.31
N ALA A 6 -16.25 -4.73 0.82
CA ALA A 6 -16.81 -6.00 0.36
C ALA A 6 -17.42 -6.01 -1.07
N ASP A 7 -16.98 -7.01 -1.82
CA ASP A 7 -17.44 -7.51 -3.12
C ASP A 7 -16.92 -6.81 -4.38
N ASN A 8 -15.79 -7.34 -4.87
CA ASN A 8 -15.63 -7.77 -6.26
C ASN A 8 -14.57 -8.89 -6.36
N ASN A 9 -14.80 -9.98 -5.62
CA ASN A 9 -14.32 -11.31 -6.02
C ASN A 9 -15.49 -12.02 -6.69
N ASP A 10 -15.78 -11.67 -7.95
CA ASP A 10 -16.53 -12.60 -8.79
C ASP A 10 -16.10 -12.48 -10.25
N CYS A 11 -15.04 -13.22 -10.57
CA CYS A 11 -14.91 -13.86 -11.86
C CYS A 11 -14.48 -15.31 -11.64
N ARG A 12 -15.51 -16.14 -11.39
CA ARG A 12 -15.56 -17.62 -11.49
C ARG A 12 -15.18 -18.41 -10.23
N ASN A 13 -16.18 -18.64 -9.39
CA ASN A 13 -16.25 -19.85 -8.57
C ASN A 13 -17.16 -20.89 -9.25
N GLU A 14 -16.57 -21.94 -9.82
CA GLU A 14 -17.25 -23.24 -9.88
C GLU A 14 -17.04 -23.93 -8.52
N GLY A 15 -18.05 -23.83 -7.65
CA GLY A 15 -18.24 -24.73 -6.51
C GLY A 15 -17.40 -24.46 -5.25
N GLY A 16 -17.98 -23.75 -4.27
CA GLY A 16 -17.47 -23.69 -2.90
C GLY A 16 -18.32 -22.74 -2.05
N GLU A 17 -18.80 -23.20 -0.89
CA GLU A 17 -19.80 -22.54 -0.05
C GLU A 17 -19.38 -21.14 0.44
N LEU A 18 -20.29 -20.16 0.27
CA LEU A 18 -20.14 -18.77 0.73
C LEU A 18 -20.05 -18.68 2.26
N HIS A 19 -19.03 -17.98 2.77
CA HIS A 19 -19.01 -17.51 4.16
C HIS A 19 -20.24 -16.63 4.43
N GLN A 20 -21.16 -17.12 5.25
CA GLN A 20 -22.31 -16.35 5.71
C GLN A 20 -21.88 -15.40 6.84
N PHE A 21 -22.06 -14.09 6.64
CA PHE A 21 -21.99 -13.12 7.74
C PHE A 21 -23.03 -13.46 8.81
N SER A 22 -22.74 -13.12 10.07
CA SER A 22 -23.64 -13.43 11.18
C SER A 22 -25.03 -12.83 10.97
N ALA A 23 -26.09 -13.55 11.35
CA ALA A 23 -27.47 -13.08 11.19
C ALA A 23 -27.75 -11.74 11.89
N LYS A 24 -26.92 -11.37 12.88
CA LYS A 24 -26.98 -10.12 13.64
C LYS A 24 -26.45 -8.93 12.82
N TYR A 25 -25.39 -9.14 12.01
CA TYR A 25 -24.84 -8.14 11.08
C TYR A 25 -25.87 -7.73 10.02
N GLU A 26 -26.51 -8.72 9.39
CA GLU A 26 -27.55 -8.46 8.38
C GLU A 26 -28.78 -7.73 8.96
N MET A 27 -29.10 -7.98 10.23
CA MET A 27 -30.18 -7.29 10.93
C MET A 27 -29.84 -5.81 11.18
N ARG A 28 -28.59 -5.51 11.56
CA ARG A 28 -28.12 -4.14 11.81
C ARG A 28 -28.00 -3.32 10.52
N LYS A 29 -27.47 -3.92 9.46
CA LYS A 29 -27.42 -3.35 8.10
C LYS A 29 -28.80 -2.89 7.63
N ARG A 30 -29.84 -3.73 7.81
CA ARG A 30 -31.24 -3.40 7.45
C ARG A 30 -31.81 -2.26 8.29
N ALA A 31 -31.48 -2.19 9.59
CA ALA A 31 -31.94 -1.12 10.45
C ALA A 31 -31.34 0.25 10.06
N LEU A 32 -30.06 0.27 9.69
CA LEU A 32 -29.35 1.49 9.27
C LEU A 32 -29.91 2.05 7.95
N ILE A 33 -30.18 1.17 6.98
CA ILE A 33 -30.80 1.53 5.69
C ILE A 33 -32.18 2.16 5.91
N ALA A 34 -32.97 1.61 6.85
CA ALA A 34 -34.29 2.13 7.16
C ALA A 34 -34.27 3.50 7.88
N GLU A 35 -33.18 3.83 8.57
CA GLU A 35 -33.01 5.10 9.28
C GLU A 35 -32.61 6.24 8.33
N VAL A 36 -31.70 5.96 7.39
CA VAL A 36 -31.32 6.87 6.31
C VAL A 36 -32.52 7.24 5.44
N ALA A 37 -33.33 6.25 5.04
CA ALA A 37 -34.52 6.48 4.22
C ALA A 37 -35.58 7.37 4.90
N ARG A 38 -35.56 7.49 6.24
CA ARG A 38 -36.45 8.39 7.00
C ARG A 38 -35.94 9.83 7.08
N GLY A 39 -34.64 10.06 6.89
CA GLY A 39 -34.03 11.40 6.91
C GLY A 39 -34.22 12.20 5.62
N GLU A 40 -34.39 11.53 4.47
CA GLU A 40 -34.46 12.17 3.15
C GLU A 40 -35.81 12.79 2.78
N GLN A 41 -36.85 12.68 3.61
CA GLN A 41 -38.21 13.19 3.29
C GLN A 41 -38.47 14.67 3.65
N ALA A 42 -37.44 15.48 3.96
CA ALA A 42 -37.61 16.90 4.24
C ALA A 42 -37.30 17.82 3.04
N ALA A 43 -38.35 18.07 2.22
CA ALA A 43 -38.64 19.20 1.30
C ALA A 43 -37.60 19.78 0.30
N PRO A 44 -38.01 20.07 -0.97
CA PRO A 44 -37.12 20.51 -2.05
C PRO A 44 -36.99 22.05 -2.14
N VAL A 45 -35.80 22.55 -2.54
CA VAL A 45 -35.61 23.95 -2.98
C VAL A 45 -35.28 23.97 -4.48
N ALA A 46 -36.00 24.81 -5.21
CA ALA A 46 -36.05 24.91 -6.66
C ALA A 46 -34.75 25.42 -7.31
N ARG A 47 -34.41 24.87 -8.49
CA ARG A 47 -33.40 25.41 -9.43
C ARG A 47 -34.07 26.24 -10.53
N PRO A 48 -33.52 27.40 -10.94
CA PRO A 48 -33.93 28.04 -12.19
C PRO A 48 -33.14 27.51 -13.40
N ALA A 49 -33.82 27.46 -14.54
CA ALA A 49 -33.29 27.05 -15.84
C ALA A 49 -32.74 28.24 -16.65
N VAL A 50 -31.63 28.06 -17.36
CA VAL A 50 -31.21 28.92 -18.50
C VAL A 50 -30.45 28.06 -19.52
N VAL A 51 -31.11 27.68 -20.63
CA VAL A 51 -30.97 28.15 -22.03
C VAL A 51 -29.67 27.76 -22.74
N THR A 52 -29.84 26.92 -23.77
CA THR A 52 -28.88 26.52 -24.80
C THR A 52 -28.69 27.59 -25.87
N ALA A 53 -27.48 27.70 -26.42
CA ALA A 53 -27.24 28.35 -27.71
C ALA A 53 -26.26 27.52 -28.55
N HIS A 54 -26.71 27.19 -29.76
CA HIS A 54 -25.93 26.63 -30.86
C HIS A 54 -24.94 27.64 -31.43
N SER A 55 -23.78 27.15 -31.88
CA SER A 55 -23.19 27.62 -33.14
C SER A 55 -22.39 26.53 -33.81
N GLN A 56 -22.81 26.20 -35.04
CA GLN A 56 -22.05 25.47 -36.04
C GLN A 56 -20.84 26.31 -36.46
N ASP A 57 -19.69 25.69 -36.71
CA ASP A 57 -18.99 25.99 -37.95
C ASP A 57 -18.16 24.82 -38.49
N ARG A 58 -18.16 24.71 -39.82
CA ARG A 58 -17.60 23.62 -40.62
C ARG A 58 -16.19 23.97 -41.07
N GLY A 59 -15.27 23.00 -40.99
CA GLY A 59 -13.95 23.06 -41.63
C GLY A 59 -13.53 21.69 -42.12
N HIS A 60 -13.76 21.44 -43.41
CA HIS A 60 -13.37 20.21 -44.11
C HIS A 60 -11.86 20.14 -44.38
N TRP A 61 -11.22 18.99 -44.17
CA TRP A 61 -10.19 18.46 -45.09
C TRP A 61 -10.27 16.94 -45.20
N ARG A 62 -10.33 16.46 -46.44
CA ARG A 62 -10.47 15.06 -46.84
C ARG A 62 -9.12 14.33 -46.86
N ARG A 63 -9.17 13.09 -46.36
CA ARG A 63 -8.40 11.87 -46.67
C ARG A 63 -7.27 11.94 -47.71
N ARG A 64 -6.16 11.28 -47.39
CA ARG A 64 -5.57 10.24 -48.26
C ARG A 64 -5.12 9.02 -47.45
N SER A 65 -5.72 7.90 -47.79
CA SER A 65 -5.30 6.53 -47.48
C SER A 65 -4.27 6.06 -48.52
N ALA A 66 -3.24 5.36 -48.09
CA ALA A 66 -2.51 4.39 -48.90
C ALA A 66 -1.94 3.30 -47.99
N SER A 67 -2.25 2.04 -48.29
CA SER A 67 -1.57 0.82 -47.82
C SER A 67 -1.12 0.03 -49.07
N PRO A 68 -0.51 -1.15 -48.94
CA PRO A 68 0.80 -1.49 -48.37
C PRO A 68 1.70 -2.17 -49.44
N HIS A 69 2.98 -2.45 -49.14
CA HIS A 69 3.67 -3.73 -49.39
C HIS A 69 5.21 -3.63 -49.41
N ALA A 70 5.81 -4.73 -48.92
CA ALA A 70 7.11 -5.31 -49.28
C ALA A 70 8.37 -4.86 -48.51
N ALA A 71 8.53 -5.46 -47.33
CA ALA A 71 9.62 -6.36 -46.96
C ALA A 71 11.03 -6.10 -47.53
N ARG A 72 11.98 -5.80 -46.64
CA ARG A 72 13.34 -6.35 -46.71
C ARG A 72 13.78 -6.84 -45.33
N ASN A 73 14.08 -8.13 -45.30
CA ASN A 73 14.57 -8.91 -44.19
C ASN A 73 15.90 -8.33 -43.66
N LEU A 74 16.00 -8.12 -42.34
CA LEU A 74 17.28 -8.15 -41.65
C LEU A 74 17.12 -8.98 -40.38
N SER A 75 17.87 -10.07 -40.36
CA SER A 75 17.75 -11.24 -39.49
C SER A 75 18.05 -10.98 -38.00
N TRP A 76 17.14 -11.44 -37.14
CA TRP A 76 17.19 -11.48 -35.67
C TRP A 76 18.29 -12.37 -35.06
N LYS A 77 19.57 -12.04 -35.22
CA LYS A 77 20.64 -12.84 -34.56
C LYS A 77 21.73 -12.09 -33.79
N ILE A 78 21.61 -10.79 -33.54
CA ILE A 78 22.52 -10.10 -32.61
C ILE A 78 21.77 -9.00 -31.86
N ALA A 79 21.23 -9.34 -30.68
CA ALA A 79 20.89 -8.37 -29.63
C ALA A 79 21.02 -9.02 -28.24
N ALA A 80 21.96 -9.96 -28.08
CA ALA A 80 22.24 -10.65 -26.82
C ALA A 80 23.48 -10.07 -26.10
N ALA A 81 23.76 -8.77 -26.19
CA ALA A 81 25.02 -8.23 -25.65
C ALA A 81 25.05 -6.74 -25.23
N VAL A 82 23.93 -6.09 -24.88
CA VAL A 82 24.00 -4.68 -24.40
C VAL A 82 23.20 -4.32 -23.12
N VAL A 83 22.27 -5.13 -22.59
CA VAL A 83 21.52 -4.68 -21.40
C VAL A 83 22.23 -4.94 -20.06
N ALA A 84 23.31 -5.73 -20.03
CA ALA A 84 24.14 -5.90 -18.83
C ALA A 84 25.10 -4.72 -18.54
N LEU A 85 25.04 -3.61 -19.29
CA LEU A 85 25.94 -2.46 -19.16
C LEU A 85 25.26 -1.16 -18.69
N CYS A 86 24.10 -1.24 -18.04
CA CYS A 86 23.49 -0.11 -17.32
C CYS A 86 23.38 -0.31 -15.80
N VAL A 87 23.82 -1.45 -15.25
CA VAL A 87 23.74 -1.75 -13.79
C VAL A 87 25.04 -1.38 -13.05
N ALA A 88 25.96 -0.66 -13.69
CA ALA A 88 27.16 -0.15 -13.04
C ALA A 88 27.13 1.38 -12.93
N LEU A 89 26.06 1.94 -12.38
CA LEU A 89 26.26 3.17 -11.61
C LEU A 89 27.07 2.77 -10.37
N PRO A 90 28.15 3.49 -10.01
CA PRO A 90 28.86 3.20 -8.79
C PRO A 90 27.87 3.24 -7.63
N VAL A 91 27.70 2.09 -6.98
CA VAL A 91 26.73 1.80 -5.90
C VAL A 91 26.75 2.86 -4.79
N GLY A 92 27.84 3.60 -4.63
CA GLY A 92 27.97 4.70 -3.66
C GLY A 92 27.41 6.06 -4.11
N ALA A 93 26.90 6.22 -5.33
CA ALA A 93 26.37 7.49 -5.83
C ALA A 93 24.85 7.63 -5.72
N TYR A 94 24.08 6.54 -5.65
CA TYR A 94 22.61 6.64 -5.66
C TYR A 94 22.02 6.95 -4.27
N ALA A 95 22.61 6.39 -3.20
CA ALA A 95 22.15 6.67 -1.83
C ALA A 95 22.61 8.05 -1.34
N ALA A 96 23.90 8.38 -1.43
CA ALA A 96 24.42 9.62 -0.86
C ALA A 96 24.15 10.91 -1.66
N ALA A 97 23.65 10.85 -2.91
CA ALA A 97 23.55 12.04 -3.76
C ALA A 97 22.17 12.70 -3.82
N ASN A 98 21.06 11.99 -3.57
CA ASN A 98 19.71 12.48 -3.92
C ASN A 98 18.63 12.24 -2.83
N HIS A 99 18.97 12.28 -1.53
CA HIS A 99 17.97 12.15 -0.45
C HIS A 99 16.81 13.15 -0.59
N GLU A 100 17.09 14.40 -0.99
CA GLU A 100 16.08 15.43 -1.24
C GLU A 100 15.03 14.98 -2.27
N GLU A 101 15.48 14.47 -3.42
CA GLU A 101 14.59 13.98 -4.49
C GLU A 101 13.78 12.76 -4.01
N LEU A 102 14.42 11.83 -3.29
CA LEU A 102 13.73 10.67 -2.72
C LEU A 102 12.63 11.11 -1.76
N PHE A 103 12.90 12.03 -0.83
CA PHE A 103 11.92 12.45 0.16
C PHE A 103 10.75 13.22 -0.48
N GLY A 104 11.03 14.08 -1.47
CA GLY A 104 9.98 14.73 -2.26
C GLY A 104 9.11 13.73 -3.02
N GLN A 105 9.69 12.62 -3.50
CA GLN A 105 8.96 11.51 -4.13
C GLN A 105 8.14 10.69 -3.14
N LEU A 106 8.60 10.48 -1.91
CA LEU A 106 7.91 9.65 -0.92
C LEU A 106 6.78 10.39 -0.19
N PHE A 107 6.96 11.69 0.07
CA PHE A 107 6.08 12.45 0.98
C PHE A 107 5.58 13.78 0.40
N GLY A 108 6.06 14.14 -0.79
CA GLY A 108 5.84 15.46 -1.37
C GLY A 108 5.10 15.44 -2.70
N THR A 109 5.35 16.49 -3.46
CA THR A 109 4.70 16.79 -4.74
C THR A 109 5.51 16.34 -5.96
N ASP A 110 6.72 15.81 -5.77
CA ASP A 110 7.60 15.45 -6.88
C ASP A 110 7.03 14.29 -7.72
N ALA A 111 6.42 13.31 -7.06
CA ALA A 111 5.76 12.18 -7.71
C ALA A 111 4.24 12.36 -7.84
N ARG A 112 3.63 13.28 -7.08
CA ARG A 112 2.17 13.32 -6.83
C ARG A 112 1.60 14.72 -6.94
N THR A 113 0.31 14.78 -7.25
CA THR A 113 -0.42 16.06 -7.31
C THR A 113 -1.69 15.94 -6.49
N SER A 114 -2.03 17.00 -5.75
CA SER A 114 -3.28 17.08 -4.99
C SER A 114 -4.47 16.90 -5.92
N THR A 115 -5.43 16.06 -5.50
CA THR A 115 -6.64 15.76 -6.25
C THR A 115 -7.86 16.21 -5.46
N PRO A 116 -8.83 16.90 -6.09
CA PRO A 116 -10.10 17.17 -5.45
C PRO A 116 -10.92 15.88 -5.30
N MET A 117 -11.90 15.89 -4.41
CA MET A 117 -12.89 14.81 -4.30
C MET A 117 -13.50 14.53 -5.68
N GLN A 118 -13.55 13.24 -6.05
CA GLN A 118 -14.13 12.79 -7.31
C GLN A 118 -15.34 11.91 -7.04
N THR A 119 -16.36 12.03 -7.88
CA THR A 119 -17.55 11.18 -7.82
C THR A 119 -17.75 10.55 -9.19
N TYR A 120 -17.98 9.25 -9.21
CA TYR A 120 -18.23 8.51 -10.44
C TYR A 120 -19.40 7.55 -10.28
N GLU A 121 -20.11 7.35 -11.39
CA GLU A 121 -21.17 6.38 -11.51
C GLU A 121 -20.60 5.06 -12.03
N TYR A 122 -21.08 3.93 -11.52
CA TYR A 122 -20.70 2.60 -11.96
C TYR A 122 -21.88 1.65 -11.88
N GLU A 123 -21.94 0.68 -12.79
CA GLU A 123 -23.01 -0.32 -12.87
C GLU A 123 -22.50 -1.64 -12.28
N LYS A 124 -23.26 -2.25 -11.36
CA LYS A 124 -22.94 -3.58 -10.80
C LYS A 124 -23.61 -4.73 -11.57
N GLY A 125 -24.22 -4.45 -12.72
CA GLY A 125 -24.97 -5.45 -13.51
C GLY A 125 -26.36 -5.76 -12.98
N ASP A 126 -26.83 -5.02 -11.97
CA ASP A 126 -28.20 -5.02 -11.44
C ASP A 126 -29.14 -4.05 -12.17
N GLY A 127 -28.61 -3.31 -13.16
CA GLY A 127 -29.34 -2.28 -13.90
C GLY A 127 -29.63 -1.02 -13.10
N VAL A 128 -28.95 -0.84 -11.96
CA VAL A 128 -28.99 0.35 -11.13
C VAL A 128 -27.60 0.98 -11.15
N SER A 129 -27.56 2.27 -11.49
CA SER A 129 -26.34 3.06 -11.40
C SER A 129 -26.01 3.32 -9.93
N HIS A 130 -24.80 2.97 -9.52
CA HIS A 130 -24.25 3.21 -8.19
C HIS A 130 -23.25 4.35 -8.26
N THR A 131 -23.20 5.15 -7.20
CA THR A 131 -22.21 6.22 -7.07
C THR A 131 -21.09 5.77 -6.13
N ALA A 132 -19.84 6.07 -6.49
CA ALA A 132 -18.71 5.97 -5.58
C ALA A 132 -17.91 7.26 -5.56
N THR A 133 -17.31 7.54 -4.40
CA THR A 133 -16.55 8.74 -4.12
C THR A 133 -15.10 8.37 -3.86
N ILE A 134 -14.18 9.04 -4.55
CA ILE A 134 -12.76 9.04 -4.23
C ILE A 134 -12.51 10.30 -3.39
N PRO A 135 -11.97 10.18 -2.18
CA PRO A 135 -11.62 11.34 -1.35
C PRO A 135 -10.64 12.28 -2.05
N ALA A 136 -10.69 13.55 -1.65
CA ALA A 136 -9.63 14.50 -1.95
C ALA A 136 -8.33 14.05 -1.29
N HIS A 137 -7.21 14.31 -1.95
CA HIS A 137 -5.87 14.13 -1.40
C HIS A 137 -5.11 15.45 -1.54
N GLU A 138 -4.42 15.85 -0.48
CA GLU A 138 -3.57 17.03 -0.44
C GLU A 138 -2.12 16.61 -0.19
N TYR A 139 -1.25 17.00 -1.11
CA TYR A 139 0.20 16.87 -0.99
C TYR A 139 0.82 18.25 -0.80
N VAL A 140 1.85 18.30 0.04
CA VAL A 140 2.63 19.52 0.33
C VAL A 140 4.10 19.23 0.07
N ASP A 141 4.87 20.26 -0.27
CA ASP A 141 6.31 20.10 -0.49
C ASP A 141 6.99 19.58 0.79
N THR A 142 7.93 18.66 0.61
CA THR A 142 8.72 18.11 1.72
C THR A 142 9.86 19.08 2.05
N ASP A 143 10.03 19.43 3.33
CA ASP A 143 11.23 20.15 3.76
C ASP A 143 12.42 19.16 3.77
N PRO A 144 13.41 19.34 2.89
CA PRO A 144 14.51 18.39 2.75
C PRO A 144 15.42 18.36 3.99
N GLN A 145 15.54 19.45 4.74
CA GLN A 145 16.37 19.48 5.94
C GLN A 145 15.71 18.73 7.09
N VAL A 146 14.40 18.89 7.23
CA VAL A 146 13.61 18.12 8.22
C VAL A 146 13.61 16.64 7.84
N ALA A 147 13.41 16.31 6.57
CA ALA A 147 13.43 14.92 6.10
C ALA A 147 14.79 14.24 6.29
N GLU A 148 15.88 14.94 5.95
CA GLU A 148 17.24 14.45 6.20
C GLU A 148 17.50 14.21 7.70
N ALA A 149 17.10 15.16 8.54
CA ALA A 149 17.27 15.04 9.99
C ALA A 149 16.49 13.86 10.60
N LEU A 150 15.28 13.60 10.10
CA LEU A 150 14.41 12.54 10.61
C LEU A 150 14.78 11.16 10.06
N LEU A 151 15.13 11.06 8.78
CA LEU A 151 15.19 9.79 8.05
C LEU A 151 16.57 9.45 7.47
N GLY A 152 17.45 10.42 7.26
CA GLY A 152 18.70 10.23 6.48
C GLY A 152 19.60 9.12 7.02
N ASN A 153 19.68 8.96 8.35
CA ASN A 153 20.47 7.91 9.01
C ASN A 153 19.75 6.54 9.10
N TYR A 154 18.53 6.42 8.57
CA TYR A 154 17.68 5.24 8.68
C TYR A 154 17.31 4.63 7.32
N LEU A 155 17.92 5.13 6.25
CA LEU A 155 17.76 4.57 4.92
C LEU A 155 18.65 3.34 4.72
N MET A 156 18.23 2.45 3.83
CA MET A 156 19.08 1.37 3.33
C MET A 156 20.37 1.93 2.69
N ASP A 157 21.52 1.37 3.06
CA ASP A 157 22.84 1.87 2.63
C ASP A 157 23.12 1.75 1.13
N SER A 158 22.57 0.73 0.48
CA SER A 158 22.83 0.44 -0.94
C SER A 158 21.68 -0.29 -1.61
N PRO A 159 21.35 0.05 -2.89
CA PRO A 159 20.35 -0.65 -3.67
C PRO A 159 20.57 -2.17 -3.73
N GLN A 160 19.49 -2.93 -3.73
CA GLN A 160 19.49 -4.39 -3.89
C GLN A 160 18.80 -4.76 -5.21
N VAL A 161 19.42 -5.64 -6.00
CA VAL A 161 18.87 -6.09 -7.28
C VAL A 161 18.40 -7.53 -7.13
N VAL A 162 17.17 -7.78 -7.55
CA VAL A 162 16.54 -9.10 -7.58
C VAL A 162 16.16 -9.41 -9.00
N GLN A 163 16.56 -10.58 -9.47
CA GLN A 163 16.17 -11.09 -10.78
C GLN A 163 15.49 -12.43 -10.58
N ALA A 164 14.21 -12.54 -10.95
CA ALA A 164 13.65 -13.88 -11.15
C ALA A 164 12.75 -13.93 -12.39
N GLY A 165 12.89 -15.03 -13.11
CA GLY A 165 12.48 -15.13 -14.51
C GLY A 165 13.11 -14.03 -15.38
N PRO A 166 12.34 -13.45 -16.33
CA PRO A 166 12.84 -12.43 -17.24
C PRO A 166 12.85 -11.01 -16.67
N ARG A 167 12.39 -10.82 -15.42
CA ARG A 167 12.15 -9.50 -14.82
C ARG A 167 13.22 -9.16 -13.81
N THR A 168 13.49 -7.85 -13.70
CA THR A 168 14.46 -7.31 -12.74
C THR A 168 13.77 -6.28 -11.86
N LEU A 169 13.82 -6.50 -10.55
CA LEU A 169 13.42 -5.54 -9.54
C LEU A 169 14.68 -4.97 -8.88
N THR A 170 14.74 -3.65 -8.73
CA THR A 170 15.82 -2.98 -7.96
C THR A 170 15.19 -2.22 -6.81
N ILE A 171 15.42 -2.69 -5.59
CA ILE A 171 15.11 -1.94 -4.37
C ILE A 171 16.11 -0.80 -4.28
N ASN A 172 15.64 0.43 -4.46
CA ASN A 172 16.49 1.62 -4.49
C ASN A 172 16.76 2.16 -3.09
N SER A 173 15.72 2.18 -2.26
CA SER A 173 15.79 2.64 -0.88
C SER A 173 14.66 2.03 -0.07
N VAL A 174 14.91 1.88 1.23
CA VAL A 174 13.93 1.43 2.21
C VAL A 174 14.11 2.26 3.46
N VAL A 175 13.00 2.68 4.06
CA VAL A 175 12.95 3.28 5.40
C VAL A 175 11.86 2.58 6.19
N ARG A 176 12.10 2.35 7.49
CA ARG A 176 11.10 1.71 8.35
C ARG A 176 11.08 2.31 9.74
N SER A 177 9.91 2.28 10.37
CA SER A 177 9.72 2.45 11.81
C SER A 177 9.16 1.15 12.39
N GLU A 178 8.74 1.18 13.65
CA GLU A 178 8.00 0.06 14.26
C GLU A 178 6.62 -0.13 13.63
N ASN A 179 6.08 0.91 12.98
CA ASN A 179 4.67 0.97 12.56
C ASN A 179 4.50 0.81 11.04
N ALA A 180 5.52 1.18 10.26
CA ALA A 180 5.44 1.23 8.81
C ALA A 180 6.80 0.97 8.16
N MET A 181 6.76 0.54 6.89
CA MET A 181 7.93 0.47 6.02
C MET A 181 7.56 1.08 4.67
N ILE A 182 8.46 1.87 4.10
CA ILE A 182 8.29 2.43 2.76
C ILE A 182 9.45 1.94 1.90
N VAL A 183 9.11 1.39 0.74
CA VAL A 183 10.07 0.82 -0.20
C VAL A 183 9.98 1.60 -1.51
N ALA A 184 11.07 2.22 -1.92
CA ALA A 184 11.23 2.77 -3.25
C ALA A 184 11.96 1.74 -4.12
N TYR A 185 11.35 1.32 -5.23
CA TYR A 185 11.95 0.35 -6.14
C TYR A 185 11.65 0.67 -7.60
N THR A 186 12.48 0.16 -8.50
CA THR A 186 12.20 0.13 -9.93
C THR A 186 11.95 -1.29 -10.40
N LEU A 187 11.04 -1.43 -11.36
CA LEU A 187 10.68 -2.71 -11.95
C LEU A 187 10.86 -2.63 -13.45
N GLN A 188 11.82 -3.38 -13.98
CA GLN A 188 11.92 -3.60 -15.42
C GLN A 188 10.79 -4.55 -15.82
N ASP A 189 9.81 -4.01 -16.53
CA ASP A 189 8.57 -4.70 -16.86
C ASP A 189 8.50 -5.06 -18.35
N ASP A 190 7.69 -6.06 -18.68
CA ASP A 190 7.36 -6.41 -20.07
C ASP A 190 6.01 -5.78 -20.42
N PRO A 191 5.93 -4.81 -21.35
CA PRO A 191 4.66 -4.22 -21.75
C PRO A 191 3.64 -5.23 -22.32
N GLU A 192 4.11 -6.36 -22.88
CA GLU A 192 3.25 -7.42 -23.38
C GLU A 192 2.74 -8.35 -22.27
N HIS A 193 3.48 -8.41 -21.14
CA HIS A 193 3.17 -9.22 -19.96
C HIS A 193 3.49 -8.41 -18.69
N PRO A 194 2.68 -7.38 -18.37
CA PRO A 194 2.99 -6.49 -17.26
C PRO A 194 3.00 -7.24 -15.93
N THR A 195 3.81 -6.78 -14.99
CA THR A 195 3.86 -7.29 -13.61
C THR A 195 2.82 -6.59 -12.76
N LEU A 196 2.61 -5.29 -13.02
CA LEU A 196 1.65 -4.45 -12.31
C LEU A 196 0.61 -3.90 -13.29
N VAL A 197 -0.66 -4.03 -12.92
CA VAL A 197 -1.78 -3.33 -13.54
C VAL A 197 -2.05 -2.07 -12.75
N TRP A 198 -1.93 -0.91 -13.40
CA TRP A 198 -2.10 0.39 -12.77
C TRP A 198 -2.57 1.45 -13.76
N ASP A 199 -3.18 2.49 -13.22
CA ASP A 199 -3.55 3.75 -13.87
C ASP A 199 -3.63 4.89 -12.84
N GLU A 200 -3.88 6.12 -13.29
CA GLU A 200 -4.03 7.29 -12.42
C GLU A 200 -5.10 7.09 -11.32
N ARG A 201 -6.16 6.33 -11.61
CA ARG A 201 -7.25 6.09 -10.65
C ARG A 201 -6.85 5.08 -9.58
N SER A 202 -6.15 4.01 -9.94
CA SER A 202 -5.63 3.02 -8.99
C SER A 202 -4.67 3.69 -8.00
N ASN A 203 -3.82 4.62 -8.48
CA ASN A 203 -2.87 5.39 -7.66
C ASN A 203 -3.53 6.27 -6.59
N VAL A 204 -4.77 6.70 -6.79
CA VAL A 204 -5.54 7.50 -5.81
C VAL A 204 -6.61 6.67 -5.08
N THR A 205 -6.55 5.34 -5.18
CA THR A 205 -7.46 4.43 -4.50
C THR A 205 -6.72 3.32 -3.75
N LYS A 206 -6.56 2.13 -4.34
CA LYS A 206 -5.93 0.96 -3.66
C LYS A 206 -4.46 0.74 -4.04
N GLY A 207 -3.92 1.54 -4.96
CA GLY A 207 -2.62 1.32 -5.57
C GLY A 207 -2.68 0.32 -6.73
N ALA A 208 -1.51 0.09 -7.33
CA ALA A 208 -1.32 -0.90 -8.38
C ALA A 208 -1.59 -2.32 -7.87
N GLN A 209 -2.02 -3.19 -8.78
CA GLN A 209 -2.31 -4.60 -8.51
C GLN A 209 -1.35 -5.48 -9.29
N PHE A 210 -1.01 -6.65 -8.76
CA PHE A 210 -0.26 -7.63 -9.55
C PHE A 210 -1.12 -8.14 -10.72
N ALA A 211 -0.51 -8.21 -11.90
CA ALA A 211 -1.12 -8.87 -13.04
C ALA A 211 -1.23 -10.39 -12.81
N GLU A 212 -2.04 -11.06 -13.62
CA GLU A 212 -2.19 -12.51 -13.53
C GLU A 212 -0.83 -13.21 -13.73
N GLY A 213 -0.45 -14.07 -12.76
CA GLY A 213 0.84 -14.78 -12.76
C GLY A 213 2.02 -14.00 -12.15
N ALA A 214 1.88 -12.71 -11.84
CA ALA A 214 2.89 -11.97 -11.08
C ALA A 214 2.66 -12.12 -9.57
N CYS A 215 3.72 -12.32 -8.78
CA CYS A 215 3.60 -12.32 -7.31
C CYS A 215 4.88 -11.82 -6.61
N MET A 216 4.77 -10.71 -5.89
CA MET A 216 5.79 -10.26 -4.94
C MET A 216 5.20 -10.26 -3.54
N ARG A 217 5.96 -10.69 -2.54
CA ARG A 217 5.52 -10.68 -1.14
C ARG A 217 6.60 -10.14 -0.22
N TRP A 218 6.23 -9.09 0.50
CA TRP A 218 6.95 -8.64 1.68
C TRP A 218 6.61 -9.57 2.84
N ARG A 219 7.64 -10.08 3.51
CA ARG A 219 7.49 -11.08 4.56
C ARG A 219 8.33 -10.71 5.77
N TYR A 220 7.86 -11.14 6.93
CA TYR A 220 8.67 -11.11 8.14
C TYR A 220 8.54 -12.40 8.92
N MET A 221 9.61 -12.76 9.64
CA MET A 221 9.63 -13.91 10.56
C MET A 221 9.96 -13.47 11.96
N THR A 222 9.22 -14.00 12.93
CA THR A 222 9.66 -13.93 14.32
C THR A 222 10.63 -15.07 14.61
N ALA A 223 11.71 -14.81 15.36
CA ALA A 223 12.64 -15.86 15.78
C ALA A 223 11.96 -16.95 16.65
N ALA A 224 10.80 -16.65 17.25
CA ALA A 224 10.01 -17.59 18.03
C ALA A 224 9.37 -18.68 17.14
N GLU A 225 8.93 -18.33 15.93
CA GLU A 225 8.21 -19.20 14.99
C GLU A 225 9.13 -19.91 14.00
N ALA A 226 10.42 -19.57 13.97
CA ALA A 226 11.40 -20.28 13.13
C ALA A 226 11.47 -21.79 13.50
N PRO A 227 11.42 -22.71 12.53
CA PRO A 227 11.61 -24.14 12.76
C PRO A 227 12.93 -24.44 13.49
N GLU A 228 12.94 -25.45 14.37
CA GLU A 228 14.14 -25.79 15.18
C GLU A 228 15.41 -26.02 14.37
N TRP A 229 15.30 -26.57 13.16
CA TRP A 229 16.47 -26.80 12.31
C TRP A 229 17.16 -25.50 11.84
N LEU A 230 16.41 -24.41 11.67
CA LEU A 230 16.94 -23.09 11.33
C LEU A 230 17.60 -22.43 12.55
N LYS A 231 17.00 -22.61 13.74
CA LYS A 231 17.56 -22.19 15.04
C LYS A 231 18.91 -22.87 15.31
N ASN A 232 19.02 -24.16 14.97
CA ASN A 232 20.24 -24.95 15.16
C ASN A 232 21.36 -24.60 14.15
N ALA A 233 21.00 -24.21 12.91
CA ALA A 233 21.97 -23.76 11.91
C ALA A 233 22.64 -22.43 12.29
N ALA A 234 21.91 -21.51 12.93
CA ALA A 234 22.44 -20.23 13.41
C ALA A 234 23.32 -20.38 14.68
N ALA A 235 23.15 -21.46 15.44
CA ALA A 235 23.86 -21.69 16.70
C ALA A 235 25.30 -22.23 16.55
N GLY A 236 25.74 -22.56 15.34
CA GLY A 236 27.14 -22.95 15.07
C GLY A 236 27.63 -24.19 15.84
N SER A 237 26.74 -25.05 16.34
CA SER A 237 27.14 -26.28 17.02
C SER A 237 27.50 -27.34 15.99
N GLY A 238 28.80 -27.57 15.81
CA GLY A 238 29.38 -28.58 14.91
C GLY A 238 29.13 -30.03 15.35
N GLU A 239 27.87 -30.45 15.44
CA GLU A 239 27.50 -31.87 15.49
C GLU A 239 27.02 -32.31 14.10
N GLU A 240 27.68 -33.33 13.56
CA GLU A 240 27.29 -33.98 12.30
C GLU A 240 25.83 -34.48 12.38
N PRO A 241 25.08 -34.51 11.27
CA PRO A 241 23.67 -34.88 11.29
C PRO A 241 23.53 -36.37 11.61
N GLY A 242 23.26 -36.68 12.88
CA GLY A 242 22.85 -38.01 13.33
C GLY A 242 21.46 -38.35 12.79
N GLU A 243 21.29 -39.59 12.32
CA GLU A 243 20.06 -40.13 11.72
C GLU A 243 18.80 -39.79 12.53
N MET A 244 17.84 -39.18 11.84
CA MET A 244 16.50 -38.85 12.33
C MET A 244 15.72 -40.11 12.79
N PRO A 245 14.96 -40.06 13.90
CA PRO A 245 13.89 -41.01 14.15
C PRO A 245 12.71 -40.69 13.23
N ALA A 246 12.38 -41.64 12.34
CA ALA A 246 11.37 -41.50 11.29
C ALA A 246 9.92 -41.65 11.78
N GLU A 247 9.49 -40.98 12.85
CA GLU A 247 8.07 -40.93 13.21
C GLU A 247 7.65 -39.55 13.77
N SER A 248 6.70 -38.93 13.07
CA SER A 248 5.82 -37.79 13.46
C SER A 248 6.26 -36.34 13.20
N ALA A 249 7.18 -36.07 12.28
CA ALA A 249 7.16 -34.80 11.54
C ALA A 249 6.30 -35.02 10.28
N SER A 250 5.06 -34.51 10.27
CA SER A 250 4.32 -34.38 9.02
C SER A 250 5.15 -33.54 8.07
N SER A 251 5.45 -34.08 6.90
CA SER A 251 6.21 -33.46 5.81
C SER A 251 5.54 -32.22 5.18
N ASP A 252 4.48 -31.70 5.81
CA ASP A 252 3.52 -30.79 5.18
C ASP A 252 3.55 -29.39 5.83
N ALA A 253 4.45 -29.12 6.78
CA ALA A 253 4.77 -27.74 7.17
C ALA A 253 5.70 -27.16 6.10
N GLU A 254 5.12 -26.78 4.97
CA GLU A 254 5.79 -26.06 3.88
C GLU A 254 6.48 -24.81 4.44
N ALA A 255 7.68 -24.49 3.96
CA ALA A 255 8.42 -23.28 4.37
C ALA A 255 7.62 -21.97 4.16
N SER A 256 6.53 -22.02 3.40
CA SER A 256 5.57 -20.94 3.20
C SER A 256 4.79 -20.51 4.46
N ASP A 257 4.58 -21.43 5.42
CA ASP A 257 3.77 -21.24 6.64
C ASP A 257 4.53 -20.55 7.79
N VAL A 258 5.83 -20.30 7.61
CA VAL A 258 6.70 -19.71 8.63
C VAL A 258 6.73 -18.17 8.57
N PHE A 259 6.19 -17.57 7.50
CA PHE A 259 6.31 -16.14 7.25
C PHE A 259 4.95 -15.42 7.20
N ALA A 260 4.81 -14.37 8.00
CA ALA A 260 3.63 -13.51 7.96
C ALA A 260 3.70 -12.54 6.78
N PRO A 261 2.61 -12.39 5.98
CA PRO A 261 2.57 -11.40 4.90
C PRO A 261 2.51 -9.98 5.47
N ILE A 262 3.23 -9.06 4.84
CA ILE A 262 3.09 -7.62 5.07
C ILE A 262 2.19 -7.07 3.96
N TYR A 263 1.17 -6.32 4.35
CA TYR A 263 0.25 -5.69 3.40
C TYR A 263 0.61 -4.22 3.18
N GLY A 264 0.35 -3.75 1.97
CA GLY A 264 0.67 -2.39 1.55
C GLY A 264 -0.16 -1.88 0.39
N SER A 265 0.17 -0.66 -0.02
CA SER A 265 -0.32 0.00 -1.23
C SER A 265 0.85 0.40 -2.11
N ILE A 266 0.78 0.07 -3.41
CA ILE A 266 1.81 0.38 -4.39
C ILE A 266 1.39 1.62 -5.19
N TYR A 267 2.17 2.69 -5.08
CA TYR A 267 2.03 3.86 -5.95
C TYR A 267 3.02 3.76 -7.11
N VAL A 268 2.56 3.95 -8.35
CA VAL A 268 3.44 4.01 -9.53
C VAL A 268 3.59 5.45 -9.99
N ASP A 269 4.82 5.95 -10.10
CA ASP A 269 5.14 7.31 -10.51
C ASP A 269 4.90 7.51 -12.02
N PRO A 270 3.86 8.24 -12.44
CA PRO A 270 3.55 8.38 -13.86
C PRO A 270 4.51 9.33 -14.58
N GLN A 271 5.26 10.16 -13.86
CA GLN A 271 6.20 11.11 -14.46
C GLN A 271 7.52 10.44 -14.83
N ARG A 272 7.96 9.48 -14.01
CA ARG A 272 9.22 8.76 -14.20
C ARG A 272 9.06 7.43 -14.93
N SER A 273 7.90 6.78 -14.80
CA SER A 273 7.68 5.46 -15.38
C SER A 273 7.52 5.50 -16.90
N THR A 274 8.07 4.48 -17.55
CA THR A 274 7.86 4.15 -18.97
C THR A 274 7.14 2.80 -19.07
N ALA A 275 6.83 2.37 -20.28
CA ALA A 275 6.17 1.07 -20.49
C ALA A 275 7.03 -0.12 -20.01
N ASP A 276 8.36 0.02 -20.06
CA ASP A 276 9.36 -1.02 -19.77
C ASP A 276 10.12 -0.81 -18.44
N MET A 277 9.85 0.29 -17.74
CA MET A 277 10.48 0.62 -16.46
C MET A 277 9.50 1.38 -15.58
N LEU A 278 9.01 0.73 -14.52
CA LEU A 278 8.14 1.36 -13.53
C LEU A 278 8.97 1.87 -12.35
N TYR A 279 8.64 3.05 -11.85
CA TYR A 279 9.13 3.60 -10.59
C TYR A 279 8.01 3.50 -9.56
N CYS A 280 8.25 2.75 -8.49
CA CYS A 280 7.23 2.37 -7.52
C CYS A 280 7.63 2.79 -6.11
N TYR A 281 6.62 3.22 -5.34
CA TYR A 281 6.74 3.48 -3.90
C TYR A 281 5.66 2.66 -3.19
N GLU A 282 6.07 1.70 -2.36
CA GLU A 282 5.15 0.83 -1.64
C GLU A 282 5.14 1.17 -0.15
N TYR A 283 3.94 1.34 0.39
CA TYR A 283 3.68 1.76 1.76
C TYR A 283 3.10 0.57 2.52
N LEU A 284 3.91 0.00 3.40
CA LEU A 284 3.64 -1.21 4.15
C LEU A 284 3.39 -0.86 5.62
N LEU A 285 2.51 -1.62 6.28
CA LEU A 285 2.13 -1.37 7.67
C LEU A 285 2.36 -2.57 8.58
N PHE A 286 2.68 -2.24 9.83
CA PHE A 286 2.79 -3.17 10.95
C PHE A 286 1.83 -2.74 12.08
N PRO A 287 0.50 -2.94 11.95
CA PRO A 287 -0.45 -2.53 12.98
C PRO A 287 -0.19 -3.19 14.33
N ASP A 288 0.33 -4.42 14.32
CA ASP A 288 0.73 -5.16 15.52
C ASP A 288 2.15 -4.84 16.02
N GLY A 289 2.87 -3.97 15.30
CA GLY A 289 4.29 -3.76 15.45
C GLY A 289 5.12 -4.89 14.81
N VAL A 290 6.41 -4.64 14.68
CA VAL A 290 7.39 -5.66 14.27
C VAL A 290 8.01 -6.27 15.54
N PRO A 291 7.87 -7.58 15.80
CA PRO A 291 8.49 -8.20 16.97
C PRO A 291 10.01 -7.99 17.02
N GLU A 292 10.59 -7.95 18.21
CA GLU A 292 12.05 -7.85 18.35
C GLU A 292 12.76 -9.03 17.66
N ASN A 293 13.92 -8.76 17.06
CA ASN A 293 14.73 -9.77 16.33
C ASN A 293 13.99 -10.43 15.16
N THR A 294 13.05 -9.71 14.54
CA THR A 294 12.36 -10.16 13.33
C THR A 294 13.28 -10.09 12.12
N GLU A 295 13.33 -11.17 11.35
CA GLU A 295 13.94 -11.13 10.02
C GLU A 295 12.94 -10.52 9.04
N LEU A 296 13.35 -9.44 8.37
CA LEU A 296 12.55 -8.77 7.34
C LEU A 296 13.08 -9.18 5.97
N LYS A 297 12.21 -9.73 5.12
CA LYS A 297 12.61 -10.23 3.80
C LYS A 297 11.63 -9.79 2.72
N LEU A 298 12.18 -9.55 1.53
CA LEU A 298 11.40 -9.51 0.31
C LEU A 298 11.54 -10.86 -0.39
N GLU A 299 10.43 -11.54 -0.61
CA GLU A 299 10.37 -12.68 -1.53
C GLU A 299 9.78 -12.21 -2.86
N VAL A 300 10.47 -12.49 -3.96
CA VAL A 300 9.96 -12.18 -5.29
C VAL A 300 9.90 -13.45 -6.11
N GLY A 301 8.75 -13.71 -6.73
CA GLY A 301 8.51 -14.88 -7.56
C GLY A 301 7.66 -14.57 -8.79
N TRP A 302 7.78 -15.40 -9.82
CA TRP A 302 7.02 -15.19 -11.06
C TRP A 302 6.47 -16.50 -11.59
N ASN A 303 5.22 -16.44 -12.05
CA ASN A 303 4.48 -17.54 -12.66
C ASN A 303 4.02 -17.16 -14.07
N ASP A 304 4.20 -18.07 -15.02
CA ASP A 304 3.74 -17.91 -16.40
C ASP A 304 2.24 -18.25 -16.57
N GLY A 305 1.39 -17.83 -15.62
CA GLY A 305 -0.07 -17.87 -15.76
C GLY A 305 -0.85 -18.44 -14.56
N ALA A 306 -2.06 -17.88 -14.39
CA ALA A 306 -3.04 -18.06 -13.31
C ALA A 306 -2.55 -17.69 -11.91
N MET A 307 -3.42 -17.02 -11.14
CA MET A 307 -3.27 -16.78 -9.69
C MET A 307 -3.04 -18.12 -8.97
N ARG A 308 -1.78 -18.49 -8.83
CA ARG A 308 -1.32 -19.57 -7.98
C ARG A 308 -0.35 -18.98 -7.00
N GLU A 309 -0.45 -19.46 -5.77
CA GLU A 309 0.38 -19.07 -4.64
C GLU A 309 1.87 -19.11 -5.03
N MET A 310 2.76 -18.35 -4.35
CA MET A 310 4.21 -18.44 -4.64
C MET A 310 4.76 -19.86 -4.52
N VAL A 311 4.04 -20.79 -3.89
CA VAL A 311 4.37 -22.23 -3.85
C VAL A 311 4.52 -22.81 -5.27
N ASP A 312 3.78 -22.26 -6.24
CA ASP A 312 3.83 -22.68 -7.64
C ASP A 312 4.82 -21.84 -8.49
N ALA A 313 5.49 -20.82 -7.90
CA ALA A 313 6.49 -19.98 -8.57
C ALA A 313 7.61 -20.82 -9.18
N ALA A 314 7.87 -20.64 -10.48
CA ALA A 314 8.94 -21.38 -11.17
C ALA A 314 10.34 -20.98 -10.66
N GLU A 315 10.51 -19.72 -10.29
CA GLU A 315 11.73 -19.15 -9.71
C GLU A 315 11.35 -18.17 -8.60
N THR A 316 12.04 -18.28 -7.45
CA THR A 316 11.92 -17.36 -6.33
C THR A 316 13.30 -16.88 -5.89
N GLU A 317 13.40 -15.60 -5.56
CA GLU A 317 14.58 -14.99 -4.98
C GLU A 317 14.21 -14.24 -3.70
N THR A 318 15.18 -14.07 -2.80
CA THR A 318 14.95 -13.43 -1.50
C THR A 318 15.99 -12.36 -1.21
N VAL A 319 15.54 -11.21 -0.72
CA VAL A 319 16.40 -10.14 -0.20
C VAL A 319 16.22 -10.03 1.31
N ASP A 320 17.34 -9.99 2.03
CA ASP A 320 17.35 -9.71 3.45
C ASP A 320 17.40 -8.19 3.70
N LEU A 321 16.43 -7.71 4.47
CA LEU A 321 16.19 -6.31 4.81
C LEU A 321 16.26 -6.08 6.33
N THR A 322 16.71 -7.10 7.08
CA THR A 322 16.75 -7.10 8.55
C THR A 322 17.70 -6.03 9.10
N ALA A 323 18.80 -5.76 8.39
CA ALA A 323 19.82 -4.81 8.81
C ALA A 323 19.41 -3.33 8.69
N ILE A 324 18.25 -3.03 8.12
CA ILE A 324 17.78 -1.65 7.96
C ILE A 324 17.48 -1.04 9.35
N PRO A 325 18.07 0.12 9.69
CA PRO A 325 17.81 0.79 10.96
C PRO A 325 16.34 1.16 11.14
N VAL A 326 15.88 1.20 12.40
CA VAL A 326 14.50 1.57 12.75
C VAL A 326 14.45 3.06 13.09
N VAL A 327 13.63 3.81 12.36
CA VAL A 327 13.27 5.19 12.72
C VAL A 327 12.52 5.16 14.07
N PRO A 328 12.97 5.90 15.09
CA PRO A 328 12.33 5.91 16.40
C PRO A 328 10.87 6.38 16.34
N SER A 329 10.02 5.69 17.10
CA SER A 329 8.65 6.11 17.38
C SER A 329 8.58 6.90 18.69
N THR A 330 7.59 7.77 18.80
CA THR A 330 7.16 8.44 20.03
C THR A 330 5.87 7.80 20.52
N THR A 331 5.83 7.45 21.79
CA THR A 331 4.61 6.98 22.45
C THR A 331 3.73 8.17 22.81
N LEU A 332 2.51 8.20 22.27
CA LEU A 332 1.44 9.08 22.71
C LEU A 332 0.51 8.33 23.66
N LYS A 333 -0.12 9.04 24.59
CA LYS A 333 -1.07 8.44 25.54
C LYS A 333 -2.46 9.04 25.39
N ALA A 334 -3.46 8.16 25.33
CA ALA A 334 -4.85 8.55 25.51
C ALA A 334 -5.13 8.93 26.97
N GLN A 335 -6.28 9.56 27.23
CA GLN A 335 -6.68 9.99 28.58
C GLN A 335 -6.79 8.84 29.59
N ASN A 336 -7.10 7.63 29.12
CA ASN A 336 -7.16 6.42 29.95
C ASN A 336 -5.79 5.75 30.15
N GLY A 337 -4.72 6.30 29.58
CA GLY A 337 -3.35 5.81 29.68
C GLY A 337 -2.93 4.83 28.58
N THR A 338 -3.85 4.41 27.71
CA THR A 338 -3.56 3.55 26.56
C THR A 338 -2.56 4.24 25.63
N GLU A 339 -1.61 3.45 25.13
CA GLU A 339 -0.51 3.94 24.30
C GLU A 339 -0.85 3.83 22.81
N ALA A 340 -0.39 4.82 22.05
CA ALA A 340 -0.35 4.85 20.60
C ALA A 340 1.10 5.13 20.17
N SER A 341 1.50 4.62 19.01
CA SER A 341 2.84 4.81 18.50
C SER A 341 2.80 5.76 17.30
N LEU A 342 3.55 6.86 17.38
CA LEU A 342 3.71 7.85 16.32
C LEU A 342 5.16 7.85 15.82
N SER A 343 5.35 7.56 14.55
CA SER A 343 6.64 7.71 13.87
C SER A 343 6.53 8.75 12.76
N PRO A 344 7.64 9.21 12.16
CA PRO A 344 7.57 10.10 11.01
C PRO A 344 6.79 9.55 9.82
N LEU A 345 6.68 8.22 9.73
CA LEU A 345 6.05 7.51 8.62
C LEU A 345 4.54 7.31 8.84
N GLY A 346 4.06 7.34 10.08
CA GLY A 346 2.71 6.88 10.38
C GLY A 346 2.38 6.71 11.86
N LEU A 347 1.12 6.36 12.10
CA LEU A 347 0.50 6.21 13.42
C LEU A 347 -0.11 4.81 13.55
N THR A 348 0.07 4.18 14.71
CA THR A 348 -0.65 2.96 15.12
C THR A 348 -1.28 3.13 16.50
N PHE A 349 -2.48 2.61 16.69
CA PHE A 349 -3.18 2.59 17.98
C PHE A 349 -4.25 1.50 18.00
N ASP A 350 -4.67 1.10 19.20
CA ASP A 350 -5.78 0.18 19.39
C ASP A 350 -7.09 0.94 19.60
N ILE A 351 -8.08 0.71 18.73
CA ILE A 351 -9.37 1.41 18.78
C ILE A 351 -10.16 1.02 20.04
N ALA A 352 -10.17 -0.27 20.42
CA ALA A 352 -10.91 -0.74 21.59
C ALA A 352 -10.32 -0.10 22.86
N ASP A 353 -9.01 -0.14 22.99
CA ASP A 353 -8.33 0.35 24.19
C ASP A 353 -8.31 1.87 24.26
N VAL A 354 -8.14 2.59 23.14
CA VAL A 354 -8.13 4.07 23.15
C VAL A 354 -9.51 4.62 23.49
N PHE A 355 -10.58 4.00 22.99
CA PHE A 355 -11.96 4.49 23.18
C PHE A 355 -12.72 3.80 24.31
N GLY A 356 -12.15 2.75 24.92
CA GLY A 356 -12.82 1.94 25.95
C GLY A 356 -14.09 1.26 25.43
N VAL A 357 -14.05 0.77 24.19
CA VAL A 357 -15.16 0.10 23.51
C VAL A 357 -14.88 -1.39 23.37
N ASP A 358 -15.92 -2.18 23.13
CA ASP A 358 -15.79 -3.61 22.91
C ASP A 358 -15.10 -3.93 21.57
N GLU A 359 -14.42 -5.08 21.51
CA GLU A 359 -13.71 -5.52 20.30
C GLU A 359 -14.64 -5.68 19.09
N GLU A 360 -15.90 -6.13 19.30
CA GLU A 360 -16.92 -6.22 18.23
C GLU A 360 -17.27 -4.83 17.67
N TYR A 361 -17.08 -3.78 18.47
CA TYR A 361 -17.26 -2.40 18.04
C TYR A 361 -16.00 -1.83 17.38
N ALA A 362 -14.80 -2.22 17.81
CA ALA A 362 -13.52 -1.65 17.40
C ALA A 362 -13.02 -2.10 16.00
N GLU A 363 -13.86 -2.00 14.97
CA GLU A 363 -13.45 -2.23 13.58
C GLU A 363 -12.92 -0.95 12.91
N LEU A 364 -11.94 -1.09 12.01
CA LEU A 364 -11.31 0.03 11.28
C LEU A 364 -12.29 0.98 10.60
N GLY A 365 -13.41 0.44 10.10
CA GLY A 365 -14.45 1.19 9.41
C GLY A 365 -15.16 2.22 10.30
N LEU A 366 -14.75 2.38 11.56
CA LEU A 366 -15.27 3.38 12.48
C LEU A 366 -14.50 4.70 12.50
N VAL A 367 -13.23 4.77 12.08
CA VAL A 367 -12.47 6.03 12.21
C VAL A 367 -12.96 7.04 11.18
N SER A 368 -13.42 8.20 11.65
CA SER A 368 -14.06 9.23 10.83
C SER A 368 -13.15 10.43 10.57
N SER A 369 -12.31 10.81 11.53
CA SER A 369 -11.35 11.88 11.36
C SER A 369 -10.09 11.67 12.19
N ILE A 370 -8.97 12.18 11.70
CA ILE A 370 -7.68 12.23 12.39
C ILE A 370 -7.03 13.57 12.10
N GLU A 371 -6.66 14.30 13.15
CA GLU A 371 -5.93 15.56 13.06
C GLU A 371 -4.68 15.54 13.95
N VAL A 372 -3.50 15.77 13.38
CA VAL A 372 -2.27 16.02 14.15
C VAL A 372 -2.17 17.52 14.43
N ARG A 373 -2.08 17.90 15.70
CA ARG A 373 -1.88 19.30 16.12
C ARG A 373 -0.43 19.49 16.54
N TYR A 374 0.23 20.50 15.99
CA TYR A 374 1.63 20.82 16.29
C TYR A 374 1.74 21.85 17.41
N THR A 375 2.90 21.87 18.05
CA THR A 375 3.25 22.79 19.16
C THR A 375 3.28 24.26 18.75
N ASP A 376 3.47 24.55 17.46
CA ASP A 376 3.41 25.91 16.90
C ASP A 376 1.97 26.40 16.62
N GLY A 377 0.96 25.54 16.84
CA GLY A 377 -0.45 25.81 16.63
C GLY A 377 -0.97 25.50 15.22
N SER A 378 -0.11 25.06 14.30
CA SER A 378 -0.53 24.51 13.00
C SER A 378 -1.10 23.09 13.14
N SER A 379 -1.74 22.58 12.09
CA SER A 379 -2.26 21.21 12.10
C SER A 379 -2.14 20.46 10.77
N TYR A 380 -2.26 19.15 10.87
CA TYR A 380 -2.40 18.19 9.81
C TYR A 380 -3.79 17.56 9.87
N VAL A 381 -4.63 17.79 8.87
CA VAL A 381 -5.81 16.93 8.70
C VAL A 381 -5.37 15.69 7.92
N VAL A 382 -5.22 14.58 8.62
CA VAL A 382 -4.83 13.27 8.04
C VAL A 382 -6.04 12.63 7.38
N LEU A 383 -7.19 12.69 8.04
CA LEU A 383 -8.46 12.14 7.58
C LEU A 383 -9.59 13.07 8.03
N ASP A 384 -10.49 13.39 7.12
CA ASP A 384 -11.76 14.05 7.43
C ASP A 384 -12.85 13.46 6.53
N GLY A 385 -13.56 12.47 7.07
CA GLY A 385 -14.69 11.83 6.40
C GLY A 385 -15.89 12.76 6.18
N GLY A 386 -15.98 13.87 6.91
CA GLY A 386 -17.01 14.90 6.70
C GLY A 386 -16.74 15.76 5.47
N GLN A 387 -15.47 16.02 5.16
CA GLN A 387 -15.03 16.75 3.97
C GLN A 387 -14.60 15.84 2.81
N ASN A 388 -14.64 14.50 2.99
CA ASN A 388 -14.07 13.51 2.06
C ASN A 388 -12.61 13.84 1.73
N LEU A 389 -11.78 14.05 2.75
CA LEU A 389 -10.33 14.26 2.63
C LEU A 389 -9.59 13.07 3.25
N GLU A 390 -8.62 12.50 2.52
CA GLU A 390 -7.80 11.38 2.97
C GLU A 390 -6.33 11.61 2.56
N ASN A 391 -5.49 11.96 3.52
CA ASN A 391 -4.06 12.21 3.35
C ASN A 391 -3.24 10.99 3.83
N ILE A 392 -3.68 9.80 3.43
CA ILE A 392 -3.12 8.52 3.87
C ILE A 392 -2.69 7.75 2.63
N MET A 393 -1.47 7.19 2.64
CA MET A 393 -0.98 6.36 1.54
C MET A 393 -1.46 4.92 1.65
N TYR A 394 -1.58 4.45 2.89
CA TYR A 394 -2.15 3.15 3.19
C TYR A 394 -2.72 3.14 4.61
N MET A 395 -3.87 2.48 4.78
CA MET A 395 -4.47 2.20 6.09
C MET A 395 -4.75 0.70 6.16
N LEU A 396 -4.39 0.11 7.29
CA LEU A 396 -4.59 -1.29 7.57
C LEU A 396 -5.02 -1.43 9.02
N GLY A 397 -5.80 -2.47 9.31
CA GLY A 397 -5.98 -2.89 10.69
C GLY A 397 -5.96 -4.38 10.83
N SER A 398 -5.76 -4.74 12.09
CA SER A 398 -5.52 -6.09 12.55
C SER A 398 -6.27 -6.24 13.87
N GLY A 399 -7.41 -6.94 13.82
CA GLY A 399 -8.36 -6.92 14.93
C GLY A 399 -8.80 -5.50 15.27
N THR A 400 -8.53 -5.09 16.51
CA THR A 400 -8.85 -3.78 17.09
C THR A 400 -7.80 -2.71 16.77
N LYS A 401 -6.64 -3.09 16.24
CA LYS A 401 -5.55 -2.17 15.94
C LYS A 401 -5.73 -1.54 14.57
N CYS A 402 -5.40 -0.26 14.49
CA CYS A 402 -5.35 0.53 13.27
C CYS A 402 -3.94 1.05 13.07
N GLY A 403 -3.43 0.91 11.85
CA GLY A 403 -2.20 1.52 11.38
C GLY A 403 -2.45 2.34 10.12
N MET A 404 -1.71 3.43 9.97
CA MET A 404 -1.74 4.25 8.76
C MET A 404 -0.36 4.80 8.42
N ALA A 405 -0.06 4.83 7.12
CA ALA A 405 1.11 5.47 6.56
C ALA A 405 0.69 6.85 6.04
N PHE A 406 1.31 7.91 6.54
CA PHE A 406 0.98 9.27 6.13
C PHE A 406 1.44 9.53 4.70
N ASN A 407 0.72 10.40 3.98
CA ASN A 407 1.17 10.90 2.68
C ASN A 407 2.21 12.02 2.77
N ARG A 408 2.52 12.47 3.99
CA ARG A 408 3.50 13.52 4.28
C ARG A 408 4.29 13.17 5.53
N LEU A 409 5.50 13.71 5.62
CA LEU A 409 6.37 13.51 6.78
C LEU A 409 5.82 14.25 8.02
N VAL A 410 5.88 13.59 9.17
CA VAL A 410 5.55 14.18 10.48
C VAL A 410 6.80 14.17 11.35
N ASP A 411 7.11 15.27 12.04
CA ASP A 411 8.13 15.26 13.09
C ASP A 411 7.45 15.02 14.44
N PRO A 412 7.57 13.82 15.06
CA PRO A 412 6.94 13.54 16.35
C PRO A 412 7.36 14.51 17.46
N GLY A 413 8.58 15.07 17.39
CA GLY A 413 9.08 16.04 18.37
C GLY A 413 8.38 17.39 18.35
N THR A 414 7.61 17.67 17.30
CA THR A 414 6.83 18.91 17.14
C THR A 414 5.33 18.71 17.38
N VAL A 415 4.87 17.46 17.56
CA VAL A 415 3.46 17.12 17.76
C VAL A 415 3.06 17.44 19.20
N ALA A 416 1.97 18.20 19.35
CA ALA A 416 1.36 18.50 20.65
C ALA A 416 0.26 17.49 21.01
N SER A 417 -0.49 17.02 20.01
CA SER A 417 -1.51 15.98 20.19
C SER A 417 -1.96 15.40 18.85
N VAL A 418 -2.52 14.19 18.89
CA VAL A 418 -3.32 13.64 17.79
C VAL A 418 -4.76 13.45 18.26
N GLU A 419 -5.70 14.04 17.53
CA GLU A 419 -7.14 13.90 17.79
C GLU A 419 -7.73 12.87 16.83
N VAL A 420 -8.38 11.84 17.37
CA VAL A 420 -9.01 10.77 16.60
C VAL A 420 -10.50 10.74 16.94
N THR A 421 -11.35 10.76 15.92
CA THR A 421 -12.81 10.69 16.08
C THR A 421 -13.37 9.47 15.35
N LEU A 422 -14.32 8.78 15.97
CA LEU A 422 -15.09 7.69 15.36
C LEU A 422 -16.35 8.22 14.64
N HIS A 423 -16.99 7.40 13.81
CA HIS A 423 -18.21 7.78 13.08
C HIS A 423 -19.42 8.03 13.99
N ASP A 424 -19.40 7.53 15.22
CA ASP A 424 -20.43 7.82 16.24
C ASP A 424 -20.18 9.14 16.99
N GLY A 425 -19.08 9.84 16.67
CA GLY A 425 -18.71 11.12 17.26
C GLY A 425 -17.90 11.03 18.54
N LYS A 426 -17.52 9.83 19.01
CA LYS A 426 -16.55 9.71 20.11
C LYS A 426 -15.18 10.20 19.65
N THR A 427 -14.53 10.99 20.50
CA THR A 427 -13.20 11.55 20.24
C THR A 427 -12.23 11.15 21.34
N ALA A 428 -11.01 10.78 20.94
CA ALA A 428 -9.88 10.58 21.81
C ALA A 428 -8.77 11.56 21.43
N VAL A 429 -8.03 12.04 22.44
CA VAL A 429 -6.85 12.88 22.25
C VAL A 429 -5.65 12.11 22.77
N LEU A 430 -4.64 11.94 21.93
CA LEU A 430 -3.38 11.27 22.20
C LEU A 430 -2.30 12.34 22.41
N GLN A 431 -1.59 12.33 23.54
CA GLN A 431 -0.58 13.33 23.92
C GLN A 431 0.70 12.75 24.49
#